data_AF-A0A4Q3U240-F1
#
_entry.id   AF-A0A4Q3U240-F1
#
_cell.length_a   1.000
_cell.length_b   1.000
_cell.length_c   1.000
_cell.angle_alpha   90.00
_cell.angle_beta   90.00
_cell.angle_gamma   90.00
#
_symmetry.space_group_name_H-M   'P 1'
#
loop_
_entity.id
_entity.type
_entity.pdbx_description
1 polymer ?
#
loop_
_entity_poly.entity_id
_entity_poly.type
_entity_poly.pdbx_seq_one_letter_code
_entity_poly.pdbx_strand_id
1 'polypeptide(L)'
;MSKIVTASLAALALLASAPAFAAEPPAKVLKTSDVNFRDPAAAQAFYAKLARTAAAVCDSNSANPEVTQQDRVCAKLALQDAVARLDQPAVTALHNATSARQFAAR
;
A
#
# COMPACT_ATOMS: atom_id res chain seq x y z
N MET A 1 -27.73 42.16 48.45
CA MET A 1 -26.36 42.41 48.93
C MET A 1 -25.79 41.02 49.19
N SER A 2 -24.84 40.46 48.45
CA SER A 2 -23.55 41.00 48.02
C SER A 2 -23.03 40.33 46.73
N LYS A 3 -22.14 41.06 46.07
CA LYS A 3 -21.45 40.81 44.80
C LYS A 3 -20.24 39.88 44.97
N ILE A 4 -20.03 38.94 44.04
CA ILE A 4 -18.71 38.43 43.55
C ILE A 4 -19.06 37.76 42.18
N VAL A 5 -18.80 38.23 40.96
CA VAL A 5 -17.69 38.90 40.26
C VAL A 5 -16.44 38.02 40.08
N THR A 6 -16.47 37.28 38.95
CA THR A 6 -15.39 37.02 37.96
C THR A 6 -14.20 36.10 38.28
N ALA A 7 -13.99 35.15 37.35
CA ALA A 7 -12.78 34.99 36.52
C ALA A 7 -12.02 33.65 36.62
N SER A 8 -11.86 33.03 35.43
CA SER A 8 -10.67 32.26 35.00
C SER A 8 -10.55 30.81 35.52
N LEU A 9 -10.20 29.78 34.77
CA LEU A 9 -9.55 29.66 33.45
C LEU A 9 -10.18 28.49 32.68
N ALA A 10 -10.73 28.78 31.50
CA ALA A 10 -10.92 27.77 30.46
C ALA A 10 -9.57 27.56 29.76
N ALA A 11 -8.78 26.58 30.22
CA ALA A 11 -7.63 26.10 29.48
C ALA A 11 -8.12 25.19 28.34
N LEU A 12 -8.65 25.79 27.27
CA LEU A 12 -8.70 25.14 25.97
C LEU A 12 -7.25 25.04 25.49
N ALA A 13 -6.60 23.92 25.80
CA ALA A 13 -5.41 23.51 25.08
C ALA A 13 -5.84 23.28 23.63
N LEU A 14 -5.60 24.28 22.77
CA LEU A 14 -5.54 24.07 21.32
C LEU A 14 -4.48 22.99 21.10
N LEU A 15 -4.93 21.75 20.87
CA LEU A 15 -4.12 20.75 20.22
C LEU A 15 -3.76 21.35 18.86
N ALA A 16 -2.52 21.84 18.77
CA ALA A 16 -1.90 22.17 17.51
C ALA A 16 -1.97 20.91 16.63
N SER A 17 -2.90 20.88 15.70
CA SER A 17 -2.87 19.98 14.56
C SER A 17 -1.70 20.44 13.69
N ALA A 18 -0.48 20.07 14.09
CA ALA A 18 0.66 20.16 13.20
C ALA A 18 0.28 19.36 11.95
N PRO A 19 0.45 19.91 10.74
CA PRO A 19 0.40 19.08 9.56
C PRO A 19 1.57 18.13 9.68
N ALA A 20 1.30 16.88 10.06
CA ALA A 20 2.23 15.82 9.77
C ALA A 20 2.33 15.83 8.24
N PHE A 21 3.39 16.44 7.72
CA PHE A 21 3.84 16.18 6.36
C PHE A 21 4.20 14.70 6.33
N ALA A 22 3.19 13.87 6.13
CA ALA A 22 3.36 12.47 5.81
C ALA A 22 4.22 12.47 4.55
N ALA A 23 5.47 12.03 4.66
CA ALA A 23 6.27 11.72 3.49
C ALA A 23 5.40 10.81 2.62
N GLU A 24 5.10 11.24 1.39
CA GLU A 24 4.26 10.46 0.51
C GLU A 24 4.86 9.06 0.40
N PRO A 25 4.05 8.00 0.62
CA PRO A 25 4.55 6.65 0.52
C PRO A 25 5.15 6.46 -0.88
N PRO A 26 6.28 5.74 -1.00
CA PRO A 26 6.91 5.52 -2.29
C PRO A 26 5.87 4.92 -3.25
N ALA A 27 5.74 5.51 -4.44
CA ALA A 27 4.73 5.14 -5.42
C ALA A 27 5.36 5.04 -6.81
N LYS A 28 4.94 4.04 -7.59
CA LYS A 28 5.40 3.83 -8.96
C LYS A 28 4.23 3.57 -9.89
N VAL A 29 4.03 4.46 -10.86
CA VAL A 29 2.97 4.34 -11.87
C VAL A 29 3.44 3.43 -13.01
N LEU A 30 2.61 2.45 -13.38
CA LEU A 30 2.83 1.60 -14.53
C LEU A 30 1.84 1.94 -15.64
N LYS A 31 2.35 2.07 -16.86
CA LYS A 31 1.49 2.22 -18.05
C LYS A 31 0.81 0.89 -18.37
N THR A 32 -0.49 0.96 -18.64
CA THR A 32 -1.35 -0.17 -19.02
C THR A 32 -1.82 -0.10 -20.48
N SER A 33 -1.65 1.05 -21.14
CA SER A 33 -2.12 1.30 -22.51
C SER A 33 -1.60 0.31 -23.55
N ASP A 34 -0.40 -0.20 -23.33
CA ASP A 34 0.31 -1.03 -24.32
C ASP A 34 0.10 -2.53 -24.04
N VAL A 35 -0.74 -2.88 -23.07
CA VAL A 35 -0.92 -4.24 -22.59
C VAL A 35 -2.23 -4.82 -23.11
N ASN A 36 -2.13 -5.87 -23.91
CA ASN A 36 -3.30 -6.64 -24.32
C ASN A 36 -3.67 -7.68 -23.25
N PHE A 37 -4.58 -7.35 -22.33
CA PHE A 37 -5.02 -8.28 -21.28
C PHE A 37 -5.83 -9.48 -21.78
N ARG A 38 -6.19 -9.52 -23.07
CA ARG A 38 -6.83 -10.70 -23.69
C ARG A 38 -5.82 -11.76 -24.11
N ASP A 39 -4.54 -11.39 -24.24
CA ASP A 39 -3.44 -12.33 -24.42
C ASP A 39 -2.97 -12.83 -23.03
N PRO A 40 -3.10 -14.13 -22.74
CA PRO A 40 -2.64 -14.70 -21.47
C PRO A 40 -1.16 -14.43 -21.18
N ALA A 41 -0.31 -14.44 -22.21
CA ALA A 41 1.13 -14.22 -22.05
C ALA A 41 1.42 -12.77 -21.65
N ALA A 42 0.78 -11.81 -22.32
CA ALA A 42 0.88 -10.40 -21.98
C ALA A 42 0.32 -10.09 -20.57
N ALA A 43 -0.83 -10.67 -20.19
CA ALA A 43 -1.40 -10.52 -18.85
C ALA A 43 -0.47 -11.09 -17.76
N GLN A 44 0.12 -12.26 -17.99
CA GLN A 44 1.09 -12.87 -17.09
C GLN A 44 2.37 -12.03 -16.97
N ALA A 45 2.91 -11.54 -18.09
CA ALA A 45 4.08 -10.68 -18.11
C ALA A 45 3.83 -9.37 -17.34
N PHE A 46 2.64 -8.78 -17.51
CA PHE A 46 2.25 -7.58 -16.77
C PHE A 46 2.09 -7.86 -15.28
N TYR A 47 1.41 -8.94 -14.88
CA TYR A 47 1.29 -9.32 -13.47
C TYR A 47 2.66 -9.53 -12.81
N ALA A 48 3.60 -10.18 -13.51
CA ALA A 48 4.96 -10.36 -13.01
C ALA A 48 5.70 -9.01 -12.85
N LYS A 49 5.52 -8.08 -13.79
CA LYS A 49 6.06 -6.71 -13.70
C LYS A 49 5.46 -5.95 -12.52
N LEU A 50 4.15 -6.10 -12.29
CA LEU A 50 3.43 -5.49 -11.18
C LEU A 50 3.97 -5.99 -9.83
N ALA A 51 4.12 -7.30 -9.68
CA ALA A 51 4.68 -7.92 -8.46
C ALA A 51 6.12 -7.46 -8.17
N ARG A 52 6.99 -7.43 -9.19
CA ARG A 52 8.36 -6.89 -9.05
C ARG A 52 8.36 -5.42 -8.65
N THR A 53 7.43 -4.64 -9.20
CA THR A 53 7.31 -3.22 -8.89
C THR A 53 6.84 -2.99 -7.45
N ALA A 54 5.86 -3.77 -6.99
CA ALA A 54 5.41 -3.74 -5.60
C ALA A 54 6.54 -4.08 -4.63
N ALA A 55 7.35 -5.10 -4.96
CA ALA A 55 8.54 -5.43 -4.16
C ALA A 55 9.56 -4.28 -4.14
N ALA A 56 9.88 -3.69 -5.29
CA ALA A 56 10.86 -2.60 -5.38
C ALA A 56 10.43 -1.32 -4.66
N VAL A 57 9.12 -1.04 -4.59
CA VAL A 57 8.57 0.10 -3.84
C VAL A 57 8.70 -0.10 -2.32
N CYS A 58 8.61 -1.35 -1.87
CA CYS A 58 8.67 -1.73 -0.46
C CYS A 58 10.07 -2.17 0.01
N ASP A 59 11.07 -2.18 -0.87
CA ASP A 59 12.41 -2.65 -0.53
C ASP A 59 13.16 -1.60 0.30
N SER A 60 13.37 -1.92 1.58
CA SER A 60 14.13 -1.07 2.50
C SER A 60 15.65 -1.23 2.37
N ASN A 61 16.12 -2.19 1.56
CA ASN A 61 17.52 -2.60 1.44
C ASN A 61 18.17 -2.97 2.80
N SER A 62 17.36 -3.42 3.76
CA SER A 62 17.81 -3.82 5.09
C SER A 62 18.23 -5.28 5.13
N ALA A 63 19.35 -5.57 5.81
CA ALA A 63 19.78 -6.94 6.11
C ALA A 63 19.07 -7.54 7.35
N ASN A 64 18.26 -6.76 8.08
CA ASN A 64 17.53 -7.24 9.24
C ASN A 64 16.36 -8.15 8.79
N PRO A 65 16.31 -9.42 9.24
CA PRO A 65 15.23 -10.35 8.89
C PRO A 65 13.82 -9.86 9.19
N GLU A 66 13.64 -9.10 10.28
CA GLU A 66 12.34 -8.54 10.66
C GLU A 66 11.88 -7.48 9.65
N VAL A 67 12.80 -6.61 9.24
CA VAL A 67 12.52 -5.59 8.22
C VAL A 67 12.25 -6.25 6.86
N THR A 68 13.04 -7.27 6.48
CA THR A 68 12.77 -8.05 5.26
C THR A 68 11.40 -8.75 5.30
N GLN A 69 10.91 -9.13 6.48
CA GLN A 69 9.55 -9.67 6.61
C GLN A 69 8.48 -8.59 6.45
N GLN A 70 8.70 -7.41 7.03
CA GLN A 70 7.83 -6.25 6.85
C GLN A 70 7.76 -5.82 5.38
N ASP A 71 8.88 -5.77 4.68
CA ASP A 71 8.96 -5.44 3.25
C ASP A 71 8.16 -6.44 2.40
N ARG A 72 8.20 -7.73 2.75
CA ARG A 72 7.38 -8.76 2.10
C ARG A 72 5.88 -8.56 2.32
N VAL A 73 5.48 -8.16 3.53
CA VAL A 73 4.08 -7.82 3.83
C VAL A 73 3.64 -6.59 3.05
N CYS A 74 4.47 -5.53 3.04
CA CYS A 74 4.25 -4.33 2.25
C CYS A 74 4.05 -4.66 0.77
N ALA A 75 4.96 -5.44 0.17
CA ALA A 75 4.89 -5.82 -1.23
C ALA A 75 3.62 -6.60 -1.56
N LYS A 76 3.15 -7.47 -0.64
CA LYS A 76 1.90 -8.21 -0.81
C LYS A 76 0.68 -7.27 -0.81
N LEU A 77 0.61 -6.35 0.14
CA LEU A 77 -0.49 -5.38 0.23
C LEU A 77 -0.49 -4.43 -0.96
N ALA A 78 0.69 -3.92 -1.36
CA ALA A 78 0.83 -3.07 -2.53
C ALA A 78 0.43 -3.78 -3.82
N LEU A 79 0.78 -5.06 -3.98
CA LEU A 79 0.34 -5.85 -5.12
C LEU A 79 -1.18 -6.07 -5.11
N GLN A 80 -1.76 -6.39 -3.97
CA GLN A 80 -3.21 -6.58 -3.83
C GLN A 80 -3.98 -5.31 -4.19
N ASP A 81 -3.57 -4.16 -3.65
CA ASP A 81 -4.17 -2.86 -3.96
C ASP A 81 -4.02 -2.52 -5.44
N ALA A 82 -2.83 -2.74 -6.03
CA ALA A 82 -2.61 -2.47 -7.44
C ALA A 82 -3.45 -3.37 -8.37
N VAL A 83 -3.63 -4.65 -8.02
CA VAL A 83 -4.51 -5.57 -8.76
C VAL A 83 -5.97 -5.10 -8.66
N ALA A 84 -6.42 -4.70 -7.47
CA ALA A 84 -7.78 -4.20 -7.26
C ALA A 84 -8.05 -2.91 -8.04
N ARG A 85 -7.09 -1.97 -8.07
CA ARG A 85 -7.20 -0.71 -8.82
C ARG A 85 -7.15 -0.92 -10.34
N LEU A 86 -6.39 -1.92 -10.80
CA LEU A 86 -6.29 -2.25 -12.22
C LEU A 86 -7.61 -2.83 -12.74
N ASP A 87 -8.36 -3.54 -11.90
CA ASP A 87 -9.67 -4.14 -12.19
C ASP A 87 -9.70 -4.95 -13.50
N GLN A 88 -8.64 -5.74 -13.73
CA GLN A 88 -8.53 -6.62 -14.90
C GLN A 88 -8.77 -8.08 -14.49
N PRO A 89 -9.79 -8.77 -15.05
CA PRO A 89 -10.13 -10.14 -14.66
C PRO A 89 -8.96 -11.13 -14.83
N ALA A 90 -8.21 -11.02 -15.93
CA ALA A 90 -7.05 -11.88 -16.21
C ALA A 90 -5.95 -11.73 -15.13
N VAL A 91 -5.68 -10.50 -14.70
CA VAL A 91 -4.66 -10.19 -13.69
C VAL A 91 -5.13 -10.62 -12.29
N THR A 92 -6.41 -10.41 -11.98
CA THR A 92 -7.04 -10.86 -10.74
C THR A 92 -7.00 -12.39 -10.61
N ALA A 93 -7.31 -13.12 -11.68
CA ALA A 93 -7.21 -14.58 -11.71
C ALA A 93 -5.78 -15.06 -11.44
N LEU A 94 -4.77 -14.41 -12.04
CA LEU A 94 -3.35 -14.71 -11.78
C LEU A 94 -2.95 -14.46 -10.32
N HIS A 95 -3.46 -13.37 -9.72
CA HIS A 95 -3.22 -13.05 -8.32
C HIS A 95 -3.81 -14.10 -7.38
N ASN A 96 -5.07 -14.49 -7.62
CA ASN A 96 -5.77 -15.49 -6.83
C ASN A 96 -5.10 -16.87 -6.95
N ALA A 97 -4.75 -17.29 -8.16
CA ALA A 97 -4.05 -18.55 -8.40
C ALA A 97 -2.68 -18.60 -7.70
N THR A 98 -1.93 -17.49 -7.73
CA THR A 98 -0.64 -17.38 -7.04
C THR A 98 -0.82 -17.47 -5.53
N SER A 99 -1.79 -16.74 -4.99
CA SER A 99 -2.10 -16.75 -3.57
C SER A 99 -2.51 -18.14 -3.10
N ALA A 100 -3.39 -18.82 -3.85
CA ALA A 100 -3.82 -20.19 -3.54
C ALA A 100 -2.63 -21.18 -3.49
N ARG A 101 -1.69 -21.09 -4.44
CA ARG A 101 -0.48 -21.93 -4.42
C ARG A 101 0.41 -21.64 -3.21
N GLN A 102 0.56 -20.37 -2.81
CA GLN A 102 1.34 -20.01 -1.63
C GLN A 102 0.73 -20.56 -0.34
N PHE A 103 -0.59 -20.64 -0.25
CA PHE A 103 -1.27 -21.28 0.88
C PHE A 103 -1.10 -22.80 0.85
N ALA A 104 -1.19 -23.43 -0.32
CA ALA A 104 -1.03 -24.88 -0.46
C ALA A 104 0.41 -25.38 -0.24
N ALA A 105 1.41 -24.50 -0.32
CA ALA A 105 2.82 -24.82 -0.10
C ALA A 105 3.27 -24.68 1.37
N ARG A 106 2.35 -24.35 2.29
CA ARG A 106 2.58 -24.27 3.73
C ARG A 106 1.98 -25.48 4.43
#